data_AF-A0AAN4ZHH6-F1
#
_entry.id   AF-A0AAN4ZHH6-F1
#
_cell.length_a   1.000
_cell.length_b   1.000
_cell.length_c   1.000
_cell.angle_alpha   90.00
_cell.angle_beta   90.00
_cell.angle_gamma   90.00
#
_symmetry.space_group_name_H-M   'P 1'
#
loop_
_entity.id
_entity.type
_entity.pdbx_description
1 polymer ?
#
loop_
_entity_poly.entity_id
_entity_poly.type
_entity_poly.pdbx_seq_one_letter_code
_entity_poly.pdbx_strand_id
1 'polypeptide(L)'
;MGEETERLRRALVHALEDRVQAARRRIEIQAEDVGPREDPVQEGGEGEGEREAVGDGQGLFARVRQMASDLRGGGVVTGKMMREARALRERDENVPSCSRFSRCCIICYHPNPRQRAVFVRCGHIVCYPCAVDYASKSSSGGKCVYCRSTSGFVKIFETECAEGEEADAVIYEKREKRPIPVPPEDSIRKEDDLSPVPVPRAPPSPYRLLIALSFLLAAVAVFIALFMFSD
;
A
#
# COMPACT_ATOMS: atom_id res chain seq x y z
N MET A 1 24.42 -17.86 47.39
CA MET A 1 24.24 -17.50 45.97
C MET A 1 23.35 -18.46 45.20
N GLY A 2 23.37 -19.79 45.43
CA GLY A 2 22.60 -20.75 44.61
C GLY A 2 21.07 -20.80 44.82
N GLU A 3 20.57 -20.59 46.05
CA GLU A 3 19.13 -20.73 46.33
C GLU A 3 18.28 -19.60 45.73
N GLU A 4 18.80 -18.38 45.74
CA GLU A 4 18.09 -17.21 45.18
C GLU A 4 17.99 -17.30 43.65
N THR A 5 19.06 -17.72 42.98
CA THR A 5 19.05 -17.97 41.54
C THR A 5 18.06 -19.07 41.15
N GLU A 6 17.94 -20.11 41.96
CA GLU A 6 17.01 -21.22 41.72
C GLU A 6 15.54 -20.81 41.95
N ARG A 7 15.28 -19.94 42.94
CA ARG A 7 13.95 -19.34 43.14
C ARG A 7 13.55 -18.45 41.97
N LEU A 8 14.45 -17.59 41.48
CA LEU A 8 14.19 -16.73 40.32
C LEU A 8 13.94 -17.56 39.05
N ARG A 9 14.71 -18.64 38.84
CA ARG A 9 14.51 -19.54 37.70
C ARG A 9 13.13 -20.19 37.73
N ARG A 10 12.69 -20.70 38.88
CA ARG A 10 11.35 -21.29 39.05
C ARG A 10 10.23 -20.26 38.82
N ALA A 11 10.38 -19.05 39.34
CA ALA A 11 9.41 -17.97 39.12
C ALA A 11 9.29 -17.60 37.64
N LEU A 12 10.42 -17.53 36.92
CA LEU A 12 10.42 -17.24 35.48
C LEU A 12 9.73 -18.34 34.66
N VAL A 13 9.99 -19.61 35.00
CA VAL A 13 9.35 -20.76 34.32
C VAL A 13 7.84 -20.71 34.51
N HIS A 14 7.34 -20.50 35.73
CA HIS A 14 5.91 -20.37 35.99
C HIS A 14 5.29 -19.19 35.23
N ALA A 15 5.93 -18.03 35.23
CA ALA A 15 5.44 -16.86 34.50
C ALA A 15 5.36 -17.11 32.98
N LEU A 16 6.30 -17.90 32.42
CA LEU A 16 6.26 -18.31 31.01
C LEU A 16 5.15 -19.32 30.73
N GLU A 17 4.97 -20.31 31.61
CA GLU A 17 3.88 -21.28 31.50
C GLU A 17 2.51 -20.61 31.52
N ASP A 18 2.29 -19.64 32.42
CA ASP A 18 1.05 -18.86 32.49
C ASP A 18 0.78 -18.08 31.20
N ARG A 19 1.82 -17.48 30.60
CA ARG A 19 1.71 -16.76 29.33
C ARG A 19 1.39 -17.70 28.16
N VAL A 20 2.02 -18.87 28.11
CA VAL A 20 1.73 -19.89 27.10
C VAL A 20 0.30 -20.41 27.24
N GLN A 21 -0.16 -20.66 28.46
CA GLN A 21 -1.52 -21.13 28.71
C GLN A 21 -2.57 -20.05 28.40
N ALA A 22 -2.29 -18.79 28.71
CA ALA A 22 -3.13 -17.66 28.29
C ALA A 22 -3.20 -17.53 26.75
N ALA A 23 -2.09 -17.72 26.05
CA ALA A 23 -2.06 -17.70 24.58
C ALA A 23 -2.87 -18.86 23.98
N ARG A 24 -2.76 -20.08 24.54
CA ARG A 24 -3.56 -21.23 24.10
C ARG A 24 -5.06 -20.98 24.23
N ARG A 25 -5.52 -20.44 25.38
CA ARG A 25 -6.93 -20.08 25.58
C ARG A 25 -7.43 -19.07 24.56
N ARG A 26 -6.61 -18.09 24.17
CA ARG A 26 -6.98 -17.11 23.12
C ARG A 26 -7.15 -17.76 21.75
N ILE A 27 -6.30 -18.74 21.41
CA ILE A 27 -6.40 -19.47 20.15
C ILE A 27 -7.67 -20.34 20.13
N GLU A 28 -7.99 -20.99 21.25
CA GLU A 28 -9.20 -21.83 21.37
C GLU A 28 -10.49 -21.01 21.22
N ILE A 29 -10.58 -19.86 21.90
CA ILE A 29 -11.72 -18.93 21.74
C ILE A 29 -11.86 -18.47 20.28
N GLN A 30 -10.76 -18.20 19.58
CA GLN A 30 -10.80 -17.82 18.17
C GLN A 30 -11.22 -18.96 17.23
N ALA A 31 -10.98 -20.22 17.61
CA ALA A 31 -11.34 -21.37 16.80
C ALA A 31 -12.85 -21.66 16.85
N GLU A 32 -13.50 -21.43 17.99
CA GLU A 32 -14.95 -21.63 18.14
C GLU A 32 -15.79 -20.59 17.37
N ASP A 33 -15.26 -19.37 17.18
CA ASP A 33 -15.97 -18.28 16.51
C ASP A 33 -15.94 -18.39 14.97
N VAL A 34 -15.09 -19.27 14.42
CA VAL A 34 -15.12 -19.64 12.99
C VAL A 34 -16.14 -20.77 12.82
N GLY A 35 -17.43 -20.41 12.94
CA GLY A 35 -18.53 -21.33 12.63
C GLY A 35 -18.38 -21.93 11.22
N PRO A 36 -18.94 -23.14 10.98
CA PRO A 36 -18.87 -23.78 9.68
C PRO A 36 -19.40 -22.83 8.61
N ARG A 37 -18.53 -22.49 7.65
CA ARG A 37 -18.92 -21.75 6.45
C ARG A 37 -19.94 -22.60 5.71
N GLU A 38 -21.20 -22.23 5.81
CA GLU A 38 -22.19 -22.66 4.83
C GLU A 38 -21.84 -21.95 3.52
N ASP A 39 -21.06 -22.63 2.67
CA ASP A 39 -20.85 -22.18 1.31
C ASP A 39 -22.24 -22.11 0.64
N PRO A 40 -22.66 -20.92 0.15
CA PRO A 40 -23.97 -20.79 -0.44
C PRO A 40 -24.05 -21.70 -1.65
N VAL A 41 -24.91 -22.72 -1.57
CA VAL A 41 -25.28 -23.60 -2.68
C VAL A 41 -25.69 -22.69 -3.83
N GLN A 42 -24.84 -22.66 -4.84
CA GLN A 42 -25.04 -21.88 -6.04
C GLN A 42 -26.07 -22.64 -6.89
N GLU A 43 -27.36 -22.35 -6.69
CA GLU A 43 -28.41 -22.83 -7.58
C GLU A 43 -28.12 -22.26 -8.98
N GLY A 44 -27.63 -23.12 -9.85
CA GLY A 44 -27.39 -22.84 -11.26
C GLY A 44 -28.73 -22.57 -11.93
N GLY A 45 -29.02 -21.30 -12.20
CA GLY A 45 -30.07 -20.90 -13.12
C GLY A 45 -29.66 -21.28 -14.54
N GLU A 46 -30.19 -22.40 -15.02
CA GLU A 46 -30.15 -22.79 -16.43
C GLU A 46 -31.03 -21.81 -17.21
N GLY A 47 -30.43 -20.72 -17.68
CA GLY A 47 -31.03 -19.84 -18.66
C GLY A 47 -30.85 -20.42 -20.06
N GLU A 48 -31.81 -21.22 -20.51
CA GLU A 48 -31.97 -21.59 -21.92
C GLU A 48 -32.42 -20.35 -22.71
N GLY A 49 -31.45 -19.54 -23.14
CA GLY A 49 -31.66 -18.45 -24.09
C GLY A 49 -31.47 -18.96 -25.51
N GLU A 50 -32.58 -19.13 -26.23
CA GLU A 50 -32.63 -19.38 -27.68
C GLU A 50 -31.70 -18.43 -28.44
N ARG A 51 -30.76 -19.03 -29.18
CA ARG A 51 -29.92 -18.30 -30.14
C ARG A 51 -30.71 -18.06 -31.42
N GLU A 52 -31.39 -16.92 -31.51
CA GLU A 52 -31.80 -16.42 -32.81
C GLU A 52 -30.58 -15.89 -33.58
N ALA A 53 -30.27 -16.58 -34.67
CA ALA A 53 -29.24 -16.19 -35.63
C ALA A 53 -29.80 -15.06 -36.52
N VAL A 54 -29.64 -13.81 -36.09
CA VAL A 54 -29.84 -12.65 -36.99
C VAL A 54 -28.48 -12.16 -37.46
N GLY A 55 -28.15 -12.57 -38.69
CA GLY A 55 -27.02 -12.03 -39.42
C GLY A 55 -27.34 -10.61 -39.84
N ASP A 56 -26.67 -9.64 -39.21
CA ASP A 56 -26.62 -8.29 -39.75
C ASP A 56 -25.20 -7.74 -39.59
N GLY A 57 -24.66 -7.25 -40.70
CA GLY A 57 -23.24 -6.96 -40.93
C GLY A 57 -22.72 -5.74 -40.16
N GLN A 58 -22.87 -5.73 -38.85
CA GLN A 58 -22.33 -4.67 -38.00
C GLN A 58 -20.82 -4.87 -37.86
N GLY A 59 -20.05 -4.06 -38.59
CA GLY A 59 -18.59 -4.11 -38.63
C GLY A 59 -17.94 -4.05 -37.24
N LEU A 60 -16.68 -4.50 -37.15
CA LEU A 60 -15.88 -4.64 -35.92
C LEU A 60 -16.02 -3.45 -34.94
N PHE A 61 -16.16 -2.23 -35.45
CA PHE A 61 -16.32 -1.00 -34.67
C PHE A 61 -17.63 -0.91 -33.87
N ALA A 62 -18.74 -1.48 -34.36
CA ALA A 62 -20.01 -1.52 -33.63
C ALA A 62 -19.91 -2.42 -32.39
N ARG A 63 -19.26 -3.59 -32.52
CA ARG A 63 -18.97 -4.48 -31.40
C ARG A 63 -18.06 -3.83 -30.34
N VAL A 64 -17.03 -3.09 -30.75
CA VAL A 64 -16.15 -2.38 -29.81
C VAL A 64 -16.90 -1.28 -29.05
N ARG A 65 -17.84 -0.58 -29.72
CA ARG A 65 -18.65 0.46 -29.07
C ARG A 65 -19.65 -0.14 -28.06
N GLN A 66 -20.21 -1.31 -28.36
CA GLN A 66 -21.11 -2.03 -27.45
C GLN A 66 -20.37 -2.59 -26.23
N MET A 67 -19.18 -3.17 -26.41
CA MET A 67 -18.34 -3.58 -25.27
C MET A 67 -17.92 -2.40 -24.39
N ALA A 68 -17.70 -1.22 -24.97
CA ALA A 68 -17.37 -0.01 -24.22
C ALA A 68 -18.57 0.59 -23.45
N SER A 69 -19.82 0.37 -23.89
CA SER A 69 -20.99 0.77 -23.11
C SER A 69 -21.20 -0.12 -21.89
N ASP A 70 -20.91 -1.42 -22.03
CA ASP A 70 -21.08 -2.39 -20.93
C ASP A 70 -20.08 -2.15 -19.80
N LEU A 71 -18.87 -1.66 -20.11
CA LEU A 71 -17.88 -1.25 -19.11
C LEU A 71 -18.18 0.12 -18.45
N ARG A 72 -19.14 0.88 -18.97
CA ARG A 72 -19.56 2.17 -18.42
C ARG A 72 -20.72 2.05 -17.43
N GLY A 73 -21.31 0.85 -17.31
CA GLY A 73 -22.27 0.52 -16.27
C GLY A 73 -21.56 0.37 -14.94
N GLY A 74 -21.70 1.35 -14.04
CA GLY A 74 -21.32 1.17 -12.64
C GLY A 74 -22.07 -0.06 -12.11
N GLY A 75 -21.34 -1.12 -11.77
CA GLY A 75 -21.93 -2.39 -11.35
C GLY A 75 -22.94 -2.16 -10.22
N VAL A 76 -24.13 -2.76 -10.35
CA VAL A 76 -25.20 -2.61 -9.35
C VAL A 76 -24.72 -3.21 -8.04
N VAL A 77 -24.55 -2.37 -7.02
CA VAL A 77 -24.15 -2.80 -5.69
C VAL A 77 -25.34 -3.49 -5.02
N THR A 78 -25.27 -4.81 -4.86
CA THR A 78 -26.35 -5.59 -4.24
C THR A 78 -26.31 -5.51 -2.72
N GLY A 79 -27.44 -5.76 -2.05
CA GLY A 79 -27.52 -5.80 -0.58
C GLY A 79 -26.60 -6.87 0.04
N LYS A 80 -26.32 -7.97 -0.68
CA LYS A 80 -25.35 -8.99 -0.25
C LYS A 80 -23.93 -8.41 -0.19
N MET A 81 -23.51 -7.70 -1.24
CA MET A 81 -22.20 -7.04 -1.31
C MET A 81 -22.03 -6.00 -0.20
N MET A 82 -23.08 -5.25 0.13
CA MET A 82 -23.03 -4.27 1.24
C MET A 82 -22.86 -4.95 2.61
N ARG A 83 -23.52 -6.09 2.85
CA ARG A 83 -23.36 -6.87 4.09
C ARG A 83 -21.96 -7.46 4.20
N GLU A 84 -21.45 -8.02 3.12
CA GLU A 84 -20.10 -8.58 3.06
C GLU A 84 -19.02 -7.51 3.29
N ALA A 85 -19.16 -6.34 2.65
CA ALA A 85 -18.26 -5.21 2.85
C ALA A 85 -18.28 -4.72 4.31
N ARG A 86 -19.45 -4.71 4.97
CA ARG A 86 -19.56 -4.37 6.39
C ARG A 86 -18.84 -5.39 7.27
N ALA A 87 -19.07 -6.68 7.05
CA ALA A 87 -18.42 -7.75 7.82
C ALA A 87 -16.89 -7.79 7.63
N LEU A 88 -16.39 -7.39 6.46
CA LEU A 88 -14.95 -7.22 6.23
C LEU A 88 -14.37 -6.06 7.05
N ARG A 89 -15.04 -4.90 7.04
CA ARG A 89 -14.60 -3.73 7.84
C ARG A 89 -14.60 -4.02 9.33
N GLU A 90 -15.64 -4.66 9.85
CA GLU A 90 -15.74 -5.04 11.26
C GLU A 90 -14.62 -6.01 11.67
N ARG A 91 -14.26 -6.97 10.80
CA ARG A 91 -13.11 -7.85 11.02
C ARG A 91 -11.78 -7.11 10.97
N ASP A 92 -11.63 -6.15 10.06
CA ASP A 92 -10.40 -5.35 9.96
C ASP A 92 -10.24 -4.39 11.15
N GLU A 93 -11.34 -3.84 11.69
CA GLU A 93 -11.35 -3.01 12.89
C GLU A 93 -11.01 -3.79 14.16
N ASN A 94 -11.46 -5.05 14.26
CA ASN A 94 -11.25 -5.90 15.44
C ASN A 94 -9.90 -6.63 15.47
N VAL A 95 -9.11 -6.59 14.39
CA VAL A 95 -7.73 -7.12 14.40
C VAL A 95 -6.75 -5.95 14.57
N PRO A 96 -6.02 -5.86 15.70
CA PRO A 96 -5.09 -4.75 15.99
C PRO A 96 -3.83 -4.72 15.09
N SER A 97 -3.88 -5.32 13.91
CA SER A 97 -2.78 -5.32 12.95
C SER A 97 -3.24 -4.73 11.61
N CYS A 98 -3.05 -3.41 11.48
CA CYS A 98 -2.98 -2.70 10.19
C CYS A 98 -1.85 -3.21 9.25
N SER A 99 -1.31 -4.41 9.48
CA SER A 99 -0.19 -5.01 8.75
C SER A 99 -0.62 -5.96 7.62
N ARG A 100 -1.93 -6.15 7.38
CA ARG A 100 -2.40 -7.08 6.32
C ARG A 100 -2.07 -6.63 4.90
N PHE A 101 -1.89 -5.33 4.70
CA PHE A 101 -1.43 -4.79 3.42
C PHE A 101 0.01 -4.33 3.57
N SER A 102 0.88 -4.88 2.73
CA SER A 102 2.28 -4.44 2.68
C SER A 102 2.32 -2.95 2.34
N ARG A 103 2.84 -2.15 3.28
CA ARG A 103 3.13 -0.72 3.06
C ARG A 103 4.49 -0.52 2.39
N CYS A 104 5.20 -1.62 2.09
CA CYS A 104 6.51 -1.58 1.48
C CYS A 104 6.44 -0.89 0.12
N CYS A 105 7.28 0.12 -0.09
CA CYS A 105 7.39 0.74 -1.41
C CYS A 105 8.20 -0.16 -2.34
N ILE A 106 7.65 -0.54 -3.49
CA ILE A 106 8.34 -1.45 -4.42
C ILE A 106 9.61 -0.87 -5.07
N ILE A 107 9.79 0.46 -5.03
CA ILE A 107 10.92 1.13 -5.71
C ILE A 107 12.14 1.14 -4.80
N CYS A 108 11.97 1.56 -3.54
CA CYS A 108 13.06 1.67 -2.57
C CYS A 108 13.05 0.55 -1.51
N TYR A 109 12.05 -0.32 -1.52
CA TYR A 109 11.82 -1.40 -0.56
C TYR A 109 11.72 -0.95 0.91
N HIS A 110 11.45 0.34 1.14
CA HIS A 110 11.26 0.85 2.50
C HIS A 110 9.94 0.29 3.06
N PRO A 111 9.95 -0.39 4.22
CA PRO A 111 8.83 -1.21 4.68
C PRO A 111 7.60 -0.39 5.10
N ASN A 112 7.79 0.85 5.56
CA ASN A 112 6.71 1.71 6.00
C ASN A 112 7.02 3.21 5.77
N PRO A 113 6.92 3.71 4.52
CA PRO A 113 7.28 5.10 4.23
C PRO A 113 6.23 6.05 4.81
N ARG A 114 6.66 7.00 5.64
CA ARG A 114 5.77 8.00 6.30
C ARG A 114 4.95 8.84 5.32
N GLN A 115 5.43 9.02 4.09
CA GLN A 115 4.75 9.81 3.08
C GLN A 115 4.62 8.99 1.81
N ARG A 116 3.38 8.87 1.34
CA ARG A 116 3.03 8.08 0.15
C ARG A 116 2.41 8.97 -0.91
N ALA A 117 2.41 8.50 -2.14
CA ALA A 117 1.79 9.15 -3.28
C ALA A 117 0.95 8.15 -4.06
N VAL A 118 -0.24 8.56 -4.51
CA VAL A 118 -1.11 7.76 -5.37
C VAL A 118 -1.14 8.35 -6.78
N PHE A 119 -1.01 7.48 -7.78
CA PHE A 119 -1.23 7.84 -9.18
C PHE A 119 -2.74 7.93 -9.46
N VAL A 120 -3.26 9.14 -9.65
CA VAL A 120 -4.70 9.47 -9.67
C VAL A 120 -5.51 8.63 -10.65
N ARG A 121 -4.95 8.29 -11.83
CA ARG A 121 -5.68 7.53 -12.86
C ARG A 121 -5.82 6.05 -12.57
N CYS A 122 -4.85 5.45 -11.87
CA CYS A 122 -4.77 4.00 -11.71
C CYS A 122 -4.79 3.51 -10.26
N GLY A 123 -4.75 4.41 -9.28
CA GLY A 123 -4.82 4.06 -7.87
C GLY A 123 -3.56 3.40 -7.29
N HIS A 124 -2.51 3.14 -8.08
CA HIS A 124 -1.26 2.57 -7.57
C HIS A 124 -0.53 3.54 -6.65
N ILE A 125 0.08 3.01 -5.58
CA ILE A 125 0.70 3.80 -4.50
C ILE A 125 2.19 3.49 -4.39
N VAL A 126 3.01 4.54 -4.24
CA VAL A 126 4.45 4.45 -3.95
C VAL A 126 4.86 5.42 -2.84
N CYS A 127 6.11 5.41 -2.40
CA CYS A 127 6.64 6.43 -1.51
C CYS A 127 6.67 7.81 -2.21
N TYR A 128 6.36 8.89 -1.50
CA TYR A 128 6.33 10.24 -2.10
C TYR A 128 7.67 10.65 -2.74
N PRO A 129 8.84 10.47 -2.08
CA PRO A 129 10.14 10.72 -2.72
C PRO A 129 10.32 9.93 -4.03
N CYS A 130 9.90 8.66 -4.02
CA CYS A 130 10.00 7.77 -5.18
C CYS A 130 9.12 8.25 -6.35
N ALA A 131 7.93 8.79 -6.06
CA ALA A 131 7.05 9.35 -7.08
C ALA A 131 7.67 10.59 -7.73
N VAL A 132 8.23 11.50 -6.91
CA VAL A 132 8.90 12.72 -7.38
C VAL A 132 10.12 12.38 -8.23
N ASP A 133 11.01 11.52 -7.74
CA ASP A 133 12.21 11.06 -8.46
C ASP A 133 11.87 10.33 -9.76
N TYR A 134 10.74 9.61 -9.79
CA TYR A 134 10.28 8.95 -11.00
C TYR A 134 9.74 9.96 -12.01
N ALA A 135 8.93 10.91 -11.57
CA ALA A 135 8.33 11.93 -12.42
C ALA A 135 9.34 12.96 -12.95
N SER A 136 10.42 13.24 -12.21
CA SER A 136 11.49 14.15 -12.64
C SER A 136 12.36 13.57 -13.76
N LYS A 137 12.32 12.25 -13.97
CA LYS A 137 13.03 11.61 -15.08
C LYS A 137 12.26 11.83 -16.38
N SER A 138 12.87 12.49 -17.36
CA SER A 138 12.27 12.72 -18.68
C SER A 138 11.79 11.45 -19.37
N SER A 139 12.43 10.30 -19.09
CA SER A 139 12.08 9.00 -19.64
C SER A 139 10.75 8.44 -19.13
N SER A 140 10.28 8.86 -17.96
CA SER A 140 9.03 8.34 -17.39
C SER A 140 7.79 9.01 -17.97
N GLY A 141 7.90 10.28 -18.38
CA GLY A 141 6.81 11.06 -18.96
C GLY A 141 5.55 11.10 -18.08
N GLY A 142 5.70 11.08 -16.74
CA GLY A 142 4.57 11.07 -15.82
C GLY A 142 3.71 9.81 -15.91
N LYS A 143 4.29 8.66 -16.25
CA LYS A 143 3.59 7.37 -16.25
C LYS A 143 3.63 6.72 -14.87
N CYS A 144 2.68 5.84 -14.58
CA CYS A 144 2.71 5.02 -13.38
C CYS A 144 3.79 3.92 -13.49
N VAL A 145 4.52 3.66 -12.40
CA VAL A 145 5.55 2.60 -12.37
C VAL A 145 4.99 1.19 -12.51
N TYR A 146 3.73 0.97 -12.14
CA TYR A 146 3.08 -0.34 -12.16
C TYR A 146 2.44 -0.63 -13.52
N CYS A 147 1.49 0.21 -13.94
CA CYS A 147 0.68 -0.04 -15.13
C CYS A 147 1.05 0.84 -16.34
N ARG A 148 2.05 1.72 -16.20
CA ARG A 148 2.52 2.66 -17.24
C ARG A 148 1.47 3.62 -17.80
N SER A 149 0.29 3.67 -17.20
CA SER A 149 -0.73 4.67 -17.53
C SER A 149 -0.23 6.07 -17.21
N THR A 150 -0.40 7.01 -18.13
CA THR A 150 -0.07 8.42 -17.93
C THR A 150 -0.96 8.98 -16.82
N SER A 151 -0.35 9.45 -15.73
CA SER A 151 -1.06 9.91 -14.54
C SER A 151 -0.22 10.89 -13.73
N GLY A 152 -0.85 11.98 -13.30
CA GLY A 152 -0.33 12.75 -12.16
C GLY A 152 -0.36 11.91 -10.88
N PHE A 153 0.33 12.40 -9.85
CA PHE A 153 0.29 11.80 -8.51
C PHE A 153 -0.04 12.85 -7.46
N VAL A 154 -0.71 12.43 -6.39
CA VAL A 154 -1.08 13.26 -5.24
C VAL A 154 -0.47 12.66 -3.98
N LYS A 155 0.08 13.53 -3.12
CA LYS A 155 0.62 13.14 -1.81
C LYS A 155 -0.53 12.73 -0.88
N ILE A 156 -0.41 11.56 -0.27
CA ILE A 156 -1.30 11.07 0.78
C ILE A 156 -0.63 11.36 2.12
N PHE A 157 -1.40 11.96 3.03
CA PHE A 157 -1.00 12.16 4.42
C PHE A 157 -1.60 11.03 5.24
N GLU A 158 -0.73 10.23 5.86
CA GLU A 158 -1.15 9.25 6.86
C GLU A 158 -1.01 9.96 8.21
N THR A 159 -2.14 10.24 8.86
CA THR A 159 -2.13 10.71 10.25
C THR A 159 -1.59 9.55 11.07
N GLU A 160 -0.51 9.76 11.83
CA GLU A 160 -0.07 8.76 12.80
C GLU A 160 -1.26 8.51 13.73
N CYS A 161 -1.76 7.27 13.78
CA CYS A 161 -2.69 6.86 14.84
C CYS A 161 -1.89 7.03 16.13
N ALA A 162 -2.12 8.12 16.85
CA ALA A 162 -1.39 8.43 18.07
C ALA A 162 -1.41 7.20 18.97
N GLU A 163 -0.27 6.53 19.10
CA GLU A 163 -0.10 5.41 20.00
C GLU A 163 -0.08 5.99 21.42
N GLY A 164 -1.25 6.08 22.07
CA GLY A 164 -1.35 6.08 23.52
C GLY A 164 -1.02 7.38 24.27
N GLU A 165 -1.31 8.55 23.72
CA GLU A 165 -1.74 9.63 24.61
C GLU A 165 -3.24 9.43 24.84
N GLU A 166 -3.64 9.24 26.10
CA GLU A 166 -5.05 9.29 26.51
C GLU A 166 -5.72 10.43 25.75
N ALA A 167 -6.84 10.12 25.09
CA ALA A 167 -7.68 11.11 24.46
C ALA A 167 -8.27 11.99 25.56
N ASP A 168 -7.47 12.90 26.12
CA ASP A 168 -7.96 14.12 26.72
C ASP A 168 -8.87 14.73 25.66
N ALA A 169 -10.16 14.75 26.01
CA ALA A 169 -11.22 15.22 25.18
C ALA A 169 -10.87 16.63 24.68
N VAL A 170 -10.26 16.71 23.50
CA VAL A 170 -10.27 17.94 22.73
C VAL A 170 -11.72 18.10 22.33
N ILE A 171 -12.46 18.79 23.19
CA ILE A 171 -13.75 19.37 22.89
C ILE A 171 -13.52 20.11 21.58
N TYR A 172 -13.98 19.53 20.48
CA TYR A 172 -14.16 20.25 19.23
C TYR A 172 -15.25 21.28 19.54
N GLU A 173 -14.86 22.40 20.15
CA GLU A 173 -15.68 23.58 20.14
C GLU A 173 -15.96 23.82 18.67
N LYS A 174 -17.26 23.71 18.35
CA LYS A 174 -17.87 23.93 17.05
C LYS A 174 -17.42 25.30 16.57
N ARG A 175 -16.26 25.37 15.94
CA ARG A 175 -15.72 26.60 15.37
C ARG A 175 -16.63 26.88 14.18
N GLU A 176 -17.60 27.75 14.39
CA GLU A 176 -18.48 28.25 13.36
C GLU A 176 -17.60 28.63 12.17
N LYS A 177 -17.90 27.99 11.03
CA LYS A 177 -17.19 28.19 9.78
C LYS A 177 -17.32 29.65 9.41
N ARG A 178 -16.35 30.48 9.81
CA ARG A 178 -16.17 31.77 9.17
C ARG A 178 -15.84 31.48 7.71
N PRO A 179 -16.61 32.01 6.75
CA PRO A 179 -16.29 31.83 5.35
C PRO A 179 -14.85 32.31 5.13
N ILE A 180 -14.04 31.44 4.54
CA ILE A 180 -12.70 31.81 4.10
C ILE A 180 -12.89 32.96 3.11
N PRO A 181 -12.30 34.15 3.34
CA PRO A 181 -12.37 35.23 2.37
C PRO A 181 -11.80 34.71 1.06
N VAL A 182 -12.65 34.57 0.06
CA VAL A 182 -12.22 34.19 -1.29
C VAL A 182 -11.38 35.38 -1.79
N PRO A 183 -10.09 35.20 -2.09
CA PRO A 183 -9.30 36.29 -2.63
C PRO A 183 -9.94 36.78 -3.94
N PRO A 184 -9.97 38.11 -4.18
CA PRO A 184 -10.55 38.66 -5.40
C PRO A 184 -9.85 38.08 -6.64
N GLU A 185 -10.65 37.72 -7.66
CA GLU A 185 -10.22 36.97 -8.86
C GLU A 185 -9.12 37.67 -9.69
N ASP A 186 -8.83 38.94 -9.40
CA ASP A 186 -7.90 39.77 -10.18
C ASP A 186 -6.42 39.62 -9.76
N SER A 187 -6.09 38.80 -8.76
CA SER A 187 -4.70 38.60 -8.33
C SER A 187 -3.94 37.48 -9.05
N ILE A 188 -4.50 36.91 -10.13
CA ILE A 188 -3.78 35.95 -10.99
C ILE A 188 -2.74 36.73 -11.80
N ARG A 189 -1.58 36.97 -11.15
CA ARG A 189 -0.37 37.44 -11.82
C ARG A 189 0.05 36.36 -12.82
N LYS A 190 0.25 36.76 -14.07
CA LYS A 190 0.85 35.93 -15.12
C LYS A 190 2.18 35.36 -14.63
N GLU A 191 2.26 34.05 -14.47
CA GLU A 191 3.45 33.32 -14.03
C GLU A 191 4.49 33.15 -15.16
N ASP A 192 4.78 34.22 -15.90
CA ASP A 192 5.64 34.15 -17.09
C ASP A 192 7.15 34.35 -16.79
N ASP A 193 7.55 34.62 -15.54
CA ASP A 193 8.95 34.98 -15.18
C ASP A 193 9.60 34.14 -14.06
N LEU A 194 9.16 32.90 -13.83
CA LEU A 194 9.87 32.00 -12.90
C LEU A 194 11.09 31.38 -13.58
N SER A 195 12.23 32.05 -13.43
CA SER A 195 13.55 31.48 -13.74
C SER A 195 13.72 30.12 -13.05
N PRO A 196 14.25 29.08 -13.72
CA PRO A 196 14.37 27.74 -13.15
C PRO A 196 15.18 27.77 -11.86
N VAL A 197 14.53 27.41 -10.75
CA VAL A 197 15.19 27.26 -9.46
C VAL A 197 16.22 26.14 -9.58
N PRO A 198 17.50 26.38 -9.21
CA PRO A 198 18.53 25.35 -9.28
C PRO A 198 18.15 24.19 -8.36
N VAL A 199 17.82 23.05 -8.97
CA VAL A 199 17.46 21.84 -8.22
C VAL A 199 18.71 21.34 -7.49
N PRO A 200 18.68 21.15 -6.16
CA PRO A 200 19.82 20.62 -5.42
C PRO A 200 20.18 19.24 -5.96
N ARG A 201 21.48 19.03 -6.25
CA ARG A 201 21.98 17.75 -6.73
C ARG A 201 21.74 16.70 -5.65
N ALA A 202 20.99 15.65 -5.99
CA ALA A 202 20.75 14.53 -5.10
C ALA A 202 22.10 13.93 -4.63
N PRO A 203 22.22 13.53 -3.35
CA PRO A 203 23.41 12.86 -2.85
C PRO A 203 23.64 11.54 -3.63
N PRO A 204 24.90 11.14 -3.84
CA PRO A 204 25.20 9.88 -4.52
C PRO A 204 24.60 8.71 -3.74
N SER A 205 24.02 7.74 -4.47
CA SER A 205 23.40 6.59 -3.84
C SER A 205 24.45 5.78 -3.05
N PRO A 206 24.12 5.30 -1.84
CA PRO A 206 25.07 4.54 -0.99
C PRO A 206 25.56 3.25 -1.67
N TYR A 207 24.81 2.75 -2.65
CA TYR A 207 25.14 1.54 -3.40
C TYR A 207 26.36 1.69 -4.32
N ARG A 208 26.74 2.92 -4.71
CA ARG A 208 27.95 3.11 -5.54
C ARG A 208 29.23 2.71 -4.82
N LEU A 209 29.28 2.92 -3.50
CA LEU A 209 30.44 2.56 -2.69
C LEU A 209 30.54 1.03 -2.51
N LEU A 210 29.39 0.37 -2.33
CA LEU A 210 29.31 -1.09 -2.20
C LEU A 210 29.73 -1.80 -3.50
N ILE A 211 29.28 -1.29 -4.66
CA ILE A 211 29.68 -1.83 -5.97
C ILE A 211 31.18 -1.64 -6.20
N ALA A 212 31.74 -0.47 -5.86
CA ALA A 212 33.18 -0.25 -6.00
C ALA A 212 34.01 -1.20 -5.11
N LEU A 213 33.57 -1.42 -3.86
CA LEU A 213 34.21 -2.37 -2.95
C LEU A 213 34.15 -3.81 -3.45
N SER A 214 33.03 -4.24 -4.06
CA SER A 214 32.93 -5.61 -4.60
C SER A 214 33.91 -5.85 -5.74
N PHE A 215 34.10 -4.87 -6.63
CA PHE A 215 35.10 -4.98 -7.71
C PHE A 215 36.53 -5.02 -7.16
N LEU A 216 36.83 -4.23 -6.13
CA LEU A 216 38.14 -4.22 -5.49
C LEU A 216 38.46 -5.59 -4.84
N LEU A 217 37.50 -6.16 -4.11
CA LEU A 217 37.66 -7.48 -3.48
C LEU A 217 37.84 -8.59 -4.52
N ALA A 218 37.08 -8.55 -5.62
CA ALA A 218 37.24 -9.50 -6.71
C ALA A 218 38.64 -9.39 -7.36
N ALA A 219 39.14 -8.17 -7.59
CA ALA A 219 40.47 -7.94 -8.15
C ALA A 219 41.58 -8.46 -7.21
N VAL A 220 41.46 -8.23 -5.90
CA VAL A 220 42.40 -8.76 -4.90
C VAL A 220 42.37 -10.30 -4.88
N ALA A 221 41.19 -10.92 -4.94
CA ALA A 221 41.07 -12.37 -4.98
C ALA A 221 41.73 -12.98 -6.23
N VAL A 222 41.54 -12.36 -7.40
CA VAL A 222 42.21 -12.78 -8.65
C VAL A 222 43.72 -12.63 -8.53
N PHE A 223 44.21 -11.52 -7.96
CA PHE A 223 45.64 -11.30 -7.77
C PHE A 223 46.28 -12.34 -6.83
N ILE A 224 45.61 -12.68 -5.72
CA ILE A 224 46.05 -13.73 -4.79
C ILE A 224 46.09 -15.09 -5.50
N ALA A 225 45.06 -15.42 -6.28
CA ALA A 225 45.02 -16.67 -7.03
C ALA A 225 46.20 -16.75 -8.02
N LEU A 226 46.44 -15.70 -8.82
CA LEU A 226 47.55 -15.67 -9.77
C LEU A 226 48.92 -15.83 -9.07
N PHE A 227 49.08 -15.24 -7.90
CA PHE A 227 50.30 -15.38 -7.09
C PHE A 227 50.49 -16.82 -6.58
N MET A 228 49.41 -17.50 -6.17
CA MET A 228 49.47 -18.87 -5.66
C MET A 228 49.70 -19.95 -6.74
N PHE A 229 49.45 -19.65 -8.02
CA PHE A 229 49.60 -20.59 -9.14
C PHE A 229 50.86 -20.33 -9.99
N SER A 230 51.75 -19.43 -9.57
CA SER A 230 52.96 -19.06 -10.31
C SER A 230 54.26 -19.72 -9.78
N ASP A 231 54.16 -20.72 -8.90
CA ASP A 231 55.26 -21.59 -8.45
C ASP A 231 55.22 -22.96 -9.15
#